data_AF-A0A257KF31-F1
#
_entry.id   AF-A0A257KF31-F1
#
_cell.length_a   1.000
_cell.length_b   1.000
_cell.length_c   1.000
_cell.angle_alpha   90.00
_cell.angle_beta   90.00
_cell.angle_gamma   90.00
#
_symmetry.space_group_name_H-M   'P 1'
#
loop_
_entity.id
_entity.type
_entity.pdbx_description
1 polymer ?
#
loop_
_entity_poly.entity_id
_entity_poly.type
_entity_poly.pdbx_seq_one_letter_code
_entity_poly.pdbx_strand_id
1 'polypeptide(L)'
;EPALVGPWTMGRDKKNPKPLDTNAFNTLVKTAAEVLRRHEQQLHAQLHRDITVDADGQRITVTLDIVPDDDAPHAILAAHDAGGECLGHVQVSAGFKLQRASALAWIAAGYARPR
;
A
#
# COMPACT_ATOMS: atom_id res chain seq x y z
N GLU A 1 -2.64 -4.72 18.08
CA GLU A 1 -3.98 -4.32 18.57
C GLU A 1 -5.06 -5.23 17.95
N PRO A 2 -6.25 -5.39 18.56
CA PRO A 2 -7.30 -6.25 18.01
C PRO A 2 -7.89 -5.66 16.71
N ALA A 3 -8.11 -6.52 15.70
CA ALA A 3 -8.68 -6.11 14.41
C ALA A 3 -10.16 -5.70 14.48
N LEU A 4 -10.90 -6.22 15.46
CA LEU A 4 -12.30 -5.86 15.71
C LEU A 4 -12.61 -6.13 17.19
N VAL A 5 -13.31 -5.20 17.84
CA VAL A 5 -13.85 -5.38 19.20
C VAL A 5 -15.35 -5.55 19.10
N GLY A 6 -15.86 -6.69 19.57
CA GLY A 6 -17.29 -7.01 19.51
C GLY A 6 -18.11 -6.33 20.62
N PRO A 7 -19.43 -6.15 20.42
CA PRO A 7 -20.30 -5.50 21.39
C PRO A 7 -20.59 -6.38 22.62
N TRP A 8 -20.52 -5.79 23.82
CA TRP A 8 -20.98 -6.41 25.06
C TRP A 8 -22.48 -6.16 25.25
N THR A 9 -23.31 -7.05 24.70
CA THR A 9 -24.77 -6.97 24.92
C THR A 9 -25.12 -7.66 26.23
N MET A 10 -25.56 -6.91 27.24
CA MET A 10 -26.01 -7.50 28.51
C MET A 10 -27.16 -8.50 28.27
N GLY A 11 -27.01 -9.69 28.83
CA GLY A 11 -28.03 -10.73 28.84
C GLY A 11 -29.17 -10.42 29.80
N ARG A 12 -30.16 -11.32 29.84
CA ARG A 12 -31.38 -11.16 30.66
C ARG A 12 -31.08 -11.01 32.15
N ASP A 13 -30.01 -11.63 32.63
CA ASP A 13 -29.58 -11.59 34.03
C ASP A 13 -28.84 -10.29 34.41
N LYS A 14 -28.63 -9.38 33.45
CA LYS A 14 -27.90 -8.10 33.61
C LYS A 14 -26.49 -8.26 34.20
N LYS A 15 -25.90 -9.46 34.11
CA LYS A 15 -24.56 -9.78 34.62
C LYS A 15 -23.70 -10.40 33.54
N ASN A 16 -24.24 -11.36 32.82
CA ASN A 16 -23.54 -12.07 31.76
C ASN A 16 -23.91 -11.50 30.39
N PRO A 17 -22.98 -11.45 29.43
CA PRO A 17 -23.33 -11.05 28.07
C PRO A 17 -24.28 -12.09 27.47
N LYS A 18 -25.22 -11.62 26.66
CA LYS A 18 -26.09 -12.49 25.88
C LYS A 18 -25.19 -13.41 25.02
N PRO A 19 -25.42 -14.74 25.04
CA PRO A 19 -24.66 -15.65 24.19
C PRO A 19 -24.78 -15.22 22.73
N LEU A 20 -23.63 -15.18 22.05
CA LEU A 20 -23.57 -14.88 20.64
C LEU A 20 -24.12 -16.08 19.87
N ASP A 21 -25.15 -15.87 19.05
CA ASP A 21 -25.59 -16.92 18.15
C ASP A 21 -24.58 -17.11 17.00
N THR A 22 -24.68 -18.25 16.33
CA THR A 22 -23.75 -18.64 15.26
C THR A 22 -23.68 -17.61 14.13
N ASN A 23 -24.79 -16.96 13.77
CA ASN A 23 -24.81 -15.98 12.69
C ASN A 23 -24.08 -14.69 13.10
N ALA A 24 -24.36 -14.20 14.30
CA ALA A 24 -23.69 -13.03 14.87
C ALA A 24 -22.18 -13.28 15.02
N PHE A 25 -21.77 -14.47 15.46
CA PHE A 25 -20.35 -14.86 15.52
C PHE A 25 -19.68 -14.85 14.14
N ASN A 26 -20.28 -15.53 13.15
CA ASN A 26 -19.74 -15.60 11.80
C ASN A 26 -19.61 -14.21 11.17
N THR A 27 -20.55 -13.31 11.46
CA THR A 27 -20.49 -11.91 11.01
C THR A 27 -19.27 -11.19 11.60
N LEU A 28 -19.04 -11.29 12.92
CA LEU A 28 -17.86 -10.66 13.54
C LEU A 28 -16.54 -11.21 12.97
N VAL A 29 -16.44 -12.53 12.77
CA VAL A 29 -15.25 -13.16 12.19
C VAL A 29 -15.01 -12.66 10.77
N LYS A 30 -16.05 -12.59 9.94
CA LYS A 30 -15.95 -12.07 8.57
C LYS A 30 -15.48 -10.62 8.55
N THR A 31 -16.09 -9.76 9.38
CA THR A 31 -15.71 -8.35 9.47
C THR A 31 -14.27 -8.19 9.95
N ALA A 32 -13.83 -8.94 10.95
CA ALA A 32 -12.45 -8.91 11.43
C ALA A 32 -11.46 -9.33 10.32
N ALA A 33 -11.78 -10.38 9.57
CA ALA A 33 -10.97 -10.82 8.44
C ALA A 33 -10.91 -9.78 7.31
N GLU A 34 -11.99 -9.06 7.06
CA GLU A 34 -12.02 -7.95 6.08
C GLU A 34 -11.18 -6.76 6.53
N VAL A 35 -11.19 -6.42 7.83
CA VAL A 35 -10.32 -5.36 8.39
C VAL A 35 -8.85 -5.71 8.15
N LEU A 36 -8.44 -6.95 8.47
CA LEU A 36 -7.06 -7.41 8.25
C LEU A 36 -6.67 -7.32 6.78
N ARG A 37 -7.50 -7.87 5.89
CA ARG A 37 -7.24 -7.82 4.44
C ARG A 37 -7.12 -6.39 3.93
N ARG A 38 -7.97 -5.47 4.39
CA ARG A 38 -7.91 -4.06 4.01
C ARG A 38 -6.64 -3.40 4.52
N HIS A 39 -6.20 -3.74 5.73
CA HIS A 39 -4.94 -3.24 6.29
C HIS A 39 -3.74 -3.71 5.47
N GLU A 40 -3.70 -4.99 5.08
CA GLU A 40 -2.66 -5.55 4.22
C GLU A 40 -2.64 -4.85 2.85
N GLN A 41 -3.81 -4.64 2.24
CA GLN A 41 -3.92 -3.91 0.97
C GLN A 41 -3.47 -2.45 1.11
N GLN A 42 -3.82 -1.79 2.22
CA GLN A 42 -3.40 -0.42 2.48
C GLN A 42 -1.89 -0.32 2.71
N LEU A 43 -1.28 -1.30 3.37
CA LEU A 43 0.17 -1.39 3.52
C LEU A 43 0.84 -1.62 2.16
N HIS A 44 0.33 -2.57 1.37
CA HIS A 44 0.84 -2.84 0.03
C HIS A 44 0.78 -1.59 -0.86
N ALA A 45 -0.35 -0.87 -0.88
CA ALA A 45 -0.48 0.37 -1.65
C ALA A 45 0.43 1.51 -1.15
N GLN A 46 0.83 1.48 0.12
CA GLN A 46 1.80 2.45 0.66
C GLN A 46 3.22 2.12 0.23
N LEU A 47 3.59 0.84 0.24
CA LEU A 47 4.93 0.34 -0.08
C LEU A 47 5.18 0.26 -1.59
N HIS A 48 4.15 -0.08 -2.37
CA HIS A 48 4.22 -0.23 -3.81
C HIS A 48 3.31 0.82 -4.45
N ARG A 49 3.92 1.83 -5.05
CA ARG A 49 3.20 2.89 -5.76
C ARG A 49 3.63 2.89 -7.20
N ASP A 50 2.71 3.08 -8.10
CA ASP A 50 3.02 3.32 -9.51
C ASP A 50 2.26 4.54 -10.03
N ILE A 51 2.84 5.21 -11.01
CA ILE A 51 2.14 6.18 -11.83
C ILE A 51 2.50 5.97 -13.28
N THR A 52 1.51 6.12 -14.15
CA THR A 52 1.73 6.09 -15.58
C THR A 52 1.73 7.51 -16.13
N VAL A 53 2.78 7.85 -16.87
CA VAL A 53 2.99 9.15 -17.51
C VAL A 53 3.27 8.97 -18.99
N ASP A 54 2.96 9.99 -19.79
CA ASP A 54 3.35 10.03 -21.19
C ASP A 54 4.58 10.94 -21.31
N ALA A 55 5.68 10.41 -21.85
CA ALA A 55 6.95 11.10 -22.05
C ALA A 55 7.46 10.81 -23.48
N ASP A 56 7.81 11.84 -24.24
CA ASP A 56 8.28 11.73 -25.63
C ASP A 56 7.37 10.88 -26.55
N GLY A 57 6.05 10.92 -26.30
CA GLY A 57 5.05 10.16 -27.06
C GLY A 57 4.96 8.68 -26.67
N GLN A 58 5.73 8.24 -25.67
CA GLN A 58 5.68 6.89 -25.11
C GLN A 58 5.01 6.88 -23.74
N ARG A 59 4.28 5.80 -23.46
CA ARG A 59 3.71 5.56 -22.14
C ARG A 59 4.73 4.86 -21.26
N ILE A 60 5.05 5.48 -20.13
CA ILE A 60 6.03 4.98 -19.17
C ILE A 60 5.33 4.82 -17.82
N THR A 61 5.47 3.64 -17.23
CA THR A 61 5.04 3.33 -15.86
C THR A 61 6.23 3.48 -14.93
N VAL A 62 6.14 4.42 -14.00
CA VAL A 62 7.14 4.64 -12.96
C VAL A 62 6.65 4.01 -11.67
N THR A 63 7.42 3.07 -11.13
CA THR A 63 7.14 2.42 -9.84
C THR A 63 8.06 2.97 -8.75
N LEU A 64 7.54 3.05 -7.54
CA LEU A 64 8.26 3.34 -6.30
C LEU A 64 7.95 2.21 -5.32
N ASP A 65 8.96 1.39 -5.09
CA ASP A 65 8.89 0.23 -4.21
C ASP A 65 9.72 0.50 -2.95
N ILE A 66 9.03 0.77 -1.84
CA ILE A 66 9.64 1.05 -0.55
C ILE A 66 10.06 -0.26 0.10
N VAL A 67 11.34 -0.35 0.46
CA VAL A 67 11.91 -1.43 1.27
C VAL A 67 11.93 -0.95 2.72
N PRO A 68 10.99 -1.41 3.56
CA PRO A 68 11.01 -1.11 4.98
C PRO A 68 12.21 -1.85 5.60
N ASP A 69 13.12 -1.08 6.18
CA ASP A 69 14.30 -1.57 6.90
C ASP A 69 14.40 -0.76 8.19
N ASP A 70 14.78 -1.42 9.29
CA ASP A 70 14.81 -0.81 10.62
C ASP A 70 15.97 0.19 10.79
N ASP A 71 17.05 0.03 10.01
CA ASP A 71 18.27 0.83 10.11
C ASP A 71 18.45 1.81 8.92
N ALA A 72 18.08 1.38 7.72
CA ALA A 72 18.29 2.12 6.46
C ALA A 72 17.12 1.97 5.47
N PRO A 73 15.93 2.54 5.79
CA PRO A 73 14.77 2.47 4.91
C PRO A 73 15.05 3.21 3.60
N HIS A 74 14.77 2.55 2.49
CA HIS A 74 14.97 3.09 1.15
C HIS A 74 13.82 2.72 0.22
N ALA A 75 13.84 3.26 -0.99
CA ALA A 75 12.93 2.84 -2.04
C ALA A 75 13.65 2.69 -3.37
N ILE A 76 13.12 1.82 -4.22
CA ILE A 76 13.56 1.64 -5.60
C ILE A 76 12.58 2.39 -6.50
N LEU A 77 13.10 3.34 -7.26
CA LEU A 77 12.37 4.04 -8.30
C LEU A 77 12.73 3.38 -9.63
N ALA A 78 11.77 2.83 -10.35
CA ALA A 78 11.99 2.17 -11.64
C ALA A 78 11.03 2.71 -12.72
N ALA A 79 11.49 2.77 -13.97
CA ALA A 79 10.68 3.16 -15.11
C ALA A 79 10.57 1.98 -16.08
N HIS A 80 9.36 1.70 -16.53
CA HIS A 80 9.06 0.64 -17.50
C HIS A 80 8.30 1.22 -18.68
N ASP A 81 8.58 0.72 -19.88
CA ASP A 81 7.80 1.08 -21.06
C ASP A 81 6.45 0.33 -21.13
N ALA A 82 5.70 0.54 -22.22
CA ALA A 82 4.42 -0.13 -22.43
C ALA A 82 4.52 -1.66 -22.61
N GLY A 83 5.70 -2.18 -22.97
CA GLY A 83 6.00 -3.61 -23.06
C GLY A 83 6.45 -4.23 -21.74
N GLY A 84 6.67 -3.41 -20.70
CA GLY A 84 7.22 -3.84 -19.42
C GLY A 84 8.75 -3.91 -19.39
N GLU A 85 9.44 -3.39 -20.42
CA GLU A 85 10.90 -3.31 -20.44
C GLU A 85 11.37 -2.21 -19.47
N CYS A 86 12.36 -2.54 -18.64
CA CYS A 86 12.94 -1.57 -17.70
C CYS A 86 13.85 -0.58 -18.43
N LEU A 87 13.46 0.69 -18.41
CA LEU A 87 14.20 1.80 -19.03
C LEU A 87 15.29 2.35 -18.08
N GLY A 88 15.08 2.18 -16.78
CA GLY A 88 16.03 2.61 -15.76
C GLY A 88 15.51 2.38 -14.34
N HIS A 89 16.42 2.22 -13.39
CA HIS A 89 16.09 2.11 -11.97
C HIS A 89 17.15 2.78 -11.09
N VAL A 90 16.74 3.30 -9.94
CA VAL A 90 17.64 3.95 -8.98
C VAL A 90 17.12 3.86 -7.55
N GLN A 91 18.04 3.76 -6.59
CA GLN A 91 17.70 3.82 -5.18
C GLN A 91 17.53 5.28 -4.70
N VAL A 92 16.38 5.54 -4.08
CA VAL A 92 15.98 6.84 -3.52
C VAL A 92 15.65 6.71 -2.04
N SER A 93 15.41 7.83 -1.37
CA SER A 93 14.88 7.84 0.00
C SER A 93 13.51 7.16 0.06
N ALA A 94 13.22 6.42 1.13
CA ALA A 94 11.88 5.87 1.38
C ALA A 94 10.79 6.96 1.45
N GLY A 95 11.17 8.21 1.73
CA GLY A 95 10.27 9.37 1.72
C GLY A 95 10.10 10.04 0.35
N PHE A 96 10.63 9.47 -0.74
CA PHE A 96 10.52 10.04 -2.07
C PHE A 96 9.05 10.18 -2.49
N LYS A 97 8.67 11.40 -2.93
CA LYS A 97 7.31 11.69 -3.36
C LYS A 97 7.15 11.40 -4.84
N LEU A 98 6.72 10.18 -5.18
CA LEU A 98 6.34 9.84 -6.54
C LEU A 98 5.04 10.57 -6.92
N GLN A 99 5.14 11.50 -7.88
CA GLN A 99 4.06 12.27 -8.47
C GLN A 99 4.37 12.50 -9.95
N ARG A 100 3.38 12.90 -10.75
CA ARG A 100 3.57 13.12 -12.20
C ARG A 100 4.77 14.04 -12.51
N ALA A 101 4.92 15.13 -11.78
CA ALA A 101 6.02 16.08 -11.99
C ALA A 101 7.40 15.47 -11.67
N SER A 102 7.53 14.73 -10.56
CA SER A 102 8.81 14.11 -10.18
C SER A 102 9.19 12.94 -11.09
N ALA A 103 8.22 12.18 -11.59
CA ALA A 103 8.46 11.16 -12.60
C ALA A 103 8.93 11.76 -13.92
N LEU A 104 8.24 12.78 -14.45
CA LEU A 104 8.65 13.44 -15.70
C LEU A 104 10.04 14.07 -15.58
N ALA A 105 10.34 14.72 -14.45
CA ALA A 105 11.67 15.29 -14.20
C ALA A 105 12.76 14.21 -14.16
N TRP A 106 12.48 13.06 -13.55
CA TRP A 106 13.41 11.93 -13.49
C TRP A 106 13.65 11.30 -14.86
N ILE A 107 12.59 11.11 -15.65
CA ILE A 107 12.67 10.62 -17.03
C ILE A 107 13.50 11.60 -17.90
N ALA A 108 13.19 12.90 -17.83
CA ALA A 108 13.92 13.93 -18.59
C ALA A 108 15.39 14.06 -18.18
N ALA A 109 15.73 13.70 -16.94
CA ALA A 109 17.11 13.63 -16.45
C ALA A 109 17.84 12.34 -16.89
N GLY A 110 17.25 11.51 -17.76
CA GLY A 110 17.84 10.27 -18.24
C GLY A 110 17.95 9.21 -17.14
N TYR A 111 16.96 9.16 -16.24
CA TYR A 111 16.90 8.22 -15.11
C TYR A 111 18.03 8.37 -14.08
N ALA A 112 18.77 9.49 -14.11
CA ALA A 112 19.78 9.80 -13.11
C ALA A 112 19.17 9.93 -11.71
N ARG A 113 19.97 9.69 -10.65
CA ARG A 113 19.49 9.76 -9.26
C ARG A 113 18.82 11.13 -8.98
N PRO A 114 17.53 11.16 -8.61
CA PRO A 114 16.86 12.40 -8.23
C PRO A 114 17.57 13.08 -7.05
N ARG A 115 17.67 14.41 -7.09
CA ARG A 115 18.18 15.21 -5.98
C ARG A 115 17.11 15.47 -4.93
#